data_AF-A0A0A2LZT7-F1
#
_entry.id   AF-A0A0A2LZT7-F1
#
_cell.length_a   1.000
_cell.length_b   1.000
_cell.length_c   1.000
_cell.angle_alpha   90.00
_cell.angle_beta   90.00
_cell.angle_gamma   90.00
#
_symmetry.space_group_name_H-M   'P 1'
#
loop_
_entity.id
_entity.type
_entity.pdbx_description
1 polymer ?
#
loop_
_entity_poly.entity_id
_entity_poly.type
_entity_poly.pdbx_seq_one_letter_code
_entity_poly.pdbx_strand_id
1 'polypeptide(L)'
;MKHEIEQVLTPLDILNIFIEQHKLCSPLDVEADPYAELSFNSTIDDWRDANDLLPWLPLSKFLNEEFQISVTEEEWKSVLTPSSVRTLKDVCELISKYSSKQNIQPIKLFGQECLSAAVFLTLKKYLAKRHVDVSEIRPSTLVTEYFEKYFSEMIEQTTIISNGRQLFDQLAPKRKKTGFLNYLNILDKDRYMFLTGDIKTFRDLTLKIIEVNK
;
A
#
# COMPACT_ATOMS: atom_id res chain seq x y z
N MET A 1 -16.16 -24.71 -4.82
CA MET A 1 -14.92 -24.53 -4.04
C MET A 1 -15.00 -23.18 -3.35
N LYS A 2 -14.80 -23.12 -2.03
CA LYS A 2 -14.68 -21.84 -1.32
C LYS A 2 -13.31 -21.27 -1.68
N HIS A 3 -13.31 -20.17 -2.44
CA HIS A 3 -12.09 -19.40 -2.66
C HIS A 3 -11.97 -18.44 -1.49
N GLU A 4 -10.97 -18.65 -0.63
CA GLU A 4 -10.55 -17.71 0.41
C GLU A 4 -9.30 -16.97 -0.06
N ILE A 5 -9.02 -15.81 0.50
CA ILE A 5 -7.71 -15.15 0.32
C ILE A 5 -6.90 -15.38 1.58
N GLU A 6 -5.75 -16.04 1.44
CA GLU A 6 -4.78 -16.17 2.53
C GLU A 6 -4.04 -14.84 2.72
N GLN A 7 -4.11 -14.29 3.93
CA GLN A 7 -3.35 -13.10 4.33
C GLN A 7 -2.30 -13.50 5.37
N VAL A 8 -1.42 -14.42 4.96
CA VAL A 8 -0.14 -14.64 5.65
C VAL A 8 0.89 -13.91 4.82
N LEU A 9 1.50 -12.87 5.38
CA LEU A 9 2.56 -12.14 4.69
C LEU A 9 3.88 -12.87 4.92
N THR A 10 4.35 -13.58 3.90
CA THR A 10 5.71 -14.12 3.91
C THR A 10 6.72 -12.97 3.75
N PRO A 11 8.01 -13.18 4.06
CA PRO A 11 9.03 -12.17 3.78
C PRO A 11 9.06 -11.74 2.31
N LEU A 12 8.74 -12.66 1.38
CA LEU A 12 8.67 -12.35 -0.05
C LEU A 12 7.46 -11.47 -0.39
N ASP A 13 6.31 -11.70 0.23
CA ASP A 13 5.14 -10.83 0.05
C ASP A 13 5.44 -9.40 0.53
N ILE A 14 6.14 -9.26 1.66
CA ILE A 14 6.51 -7.95 2.22
C ILE A 14 7.52 -7.23 1.31
N LEU A 15 8.51 -7.95 0.78
CA LEU A 15 9.41 -7.37 -0.22
C LEU A 15 8.63 -6.92 -1.47
N ASN A 16 7.69 -7.72 -1.96
CA ASN A 16 6.86 -7.35 -3.11
C ASN A 16 5.97 -6.14 -2.81
N ILE A 17 5.48 -6.00 -1.57
CA ILE A 17 4.77 -4.80 -1.11
C ILE A 17 5.70 -3.58 -1.26
N PHE A 18 6.91 -3.63 -0.73
CA PHE A 18 7.86 -2.51 -0.85
C PHE A 18 8.24 -2.21 -2.31
N ILE A 19 8.43 -3.23 -3.16
CA ILE A 19 8.71 -3.04 -4.59
C ILE A 19 7.54 -2.35 -5.29
N GLU A 20 6.31 -2.80 -5.08
CA GLU A 20 5.15 -2.23 -5.75
C GLU A 20 4.85 -0.81 -5.22
N GLN A 21 5.02 -0.57 -3.91
CA GLN A 21 4.93 0.78 -3.35
C GLN A 21 5.99 1.70 -3.96
N HIS A 22 7.25 1.26 -4.02
CA HIS A 22 8.33 2.01 -4.66
C HIS A 22 7.99 2.37 -6.11
N LYS A 23 7.53 1.38 -6.89
CA LYS A 23 7.14 1.58 -8.29
C LYS A 23 5.97 2.57 -8.47
N LEU A 24 5.02 2.60 -7.53
CA LEU A 24 3.87 3.48 -7.60
C LEU A 24 4.16 4.90 -7.06
N CYS A 25 5.07 5.03 -6.09
CA CYS A 25 5.33 6.28 -5.39
C CYS A 25 6.57 7.03 -5.90
N SER A 26 7.67 6.33 -6.21
CA SER A 26 8.93 6.98 -6.61
C SER A 26 8.83 7.89 -7.84
N PRO A 27 7.99 7.65 -8.87
CA PRO A 27 7.86 8.60 -9.97
C PRO A 27 7.18 9.92 -9.59
N LEU A 28 6.59 9.99 -8.39
CA LEU A 28 5.86 11.15 -7.87
C LEU A 28 6.71 11.98 -6.91
N ASP A 29 7.81 11.42 -6.42
CA ASP A 29 8.73 12.05 -5.49
C ASP A 29 10.01 12.44 -6.21
N VAL A 30 10.45 13.68 -6.04
CA VAL A 30 11.63 14.21 -6.72
C VAL A 30 12.93 13.80 -6.04
N GLU A 31 12.87 13.39 -4.77
CA GLU A 31 14.03 12.95 -3.99
C GLU A 31 14.22 11.43 -4.05
N ALA A 32 13.21 10.68 -4.49
CA ALA A 32 13.29 9.23 -4.69
C ALA A 32 14.01 8.87 -6.01
N ASP A 33 14.71 7.74 -6.04
CA ASP A 33 15.29 7.18 -7.27
C ASP A 33 14.30 6.20 -7.94
N PRO A 34 13.58 6.58 -9.02
CA PRO A 34 12.58 5.73 -9.64
C PRO A 34 13.16 4.52 -10.40
N TYR A 35 14.49 4.41 -10.50
CA TYR A 35 15.17 3.31 -11.17
C TYR A 35 15.80 2.31 -10.19
N ALA A 36 15.67 2.55 -8.87
CA ALA A 36 16.20 1.65 -7.87
C ALA A 36 15.49 0.29 -7.89
N GLU A 37 16.27 -0.78 -7.91
CA GLU A 37 15.76 -2.15 -7.84
C GLU A 37 15.88 -2.67 -6.39
N LEU A 38 14.76 -2.67 -5.67
CA LEU A 38 14.71 -3.22 -4.32
C LEU A 38 14.79 -4.75 -4.35
N SER A 39 15.59 -5.31 -3.45
CA SER A 39 15.72 -6.75 -3.25
C SER A 39 15.97 -7.06 -1.77
N PHE A 40 15.94 -8.32 -1.39
CA PHE A 40 16.33 -8.73 -0.04
C PHE A 40 17.76 -8.31 0.36
N ASN A 41 18.65 -8.13 -0.61
CA ASN A 41 20.04 -7.75 -0.36
C ASN A 41 20.24 -6.23 -0.29
N SER A 42 19.24 -5.43 -0.68
CA SER A 42 19.31 -3.97 -0.54
C SER A 42 19.49 -3.62 0.92
N THR A 43 20.47 -2.75 1.19
CA THR A 43 20.69 -2.25 2.54
C THR A 43 19.55 -1.32 2.97
N ILE A 44 19.45 -1.02 4.25
CA ILE A 44 18.48 -0.03 4.73
C ILE A 44 18.83 1.36 4.20
N ASP A 45 20.11 1.68 3.97
CA ASP A 45 20.47 2.92 3.27
C ASP A 45 19.97 2.91 1.82
N ASP A 46 20.20 1.84 1.05
CA ASP A 46 19.72 1.73 -0.33
C ASP A 46 18.19 1.89 -0.40
N TRP A 47 17.47 1.24 0.51
CA TRP A 47 16.00 1.31 0.56
C TRP A 47 15.49 2.70 0.90
N ARG A 48 16.16 3.37 1.86
CA ARG A 48 15.78 4.72 2.28
C ARG A 48 16.09 5.74 1.20
N ASP A 49 17.24 5.65 0.54
CA ASP A 49 17.62 6.53 -0.57
C ASP A 49 16.69 6.33 -1.77
N ALA A 50 16.32 5.09 -2.08
CA ALA A 50 15.39 4.79 -3.17
C ALA A 50 13.98 5.40 -2.99
N ASN A 51 13.56 5.68 -1.77
CA ASN A 51 12.17 6.07 -1.44
C ASN A 51 12.06 7.36 -0.61
N ASP A 52 13.15 8.12 -0.45
CA ASP A 52 13.25 9.27 0.47
C ASP A 52 12.68 8.98 1.88
N LEU A 53 13.06 7.84 2.46
CA LEU A 53 12.48 7.41 3.74
C LEU A 53 13.11 8.11 4.95
N LEU A 54 12.25 8.29 5.95
CA LEU A 54 12.62 8.80 7.26
C LEU A 54 13.73 7.98 7.94
N PRO A 55 14.44 8.57 8.92
CA PRO A 55 15.36 7.83 9.78
C PRO A 55 14.69 6.65 10.51
N TRP A 56 15.49 5.72 11.03
CA TRP A 56 15.01 4.43 11.53
C TRP A 56 13.88 4.50 12.58
N LEU A 57 13.91 5.48 13.51
CA LEU A 57 12.93 5.56 14.60
C LEU A 57 11.53 6.02 14.13
N PRO A 58 11.38 7.10 13.36
CA PRO A 58 10.08 7.41 12.75
C PRO A 58 9.65 6.35 11.72
N LEU A 59 10.57 5.77 10.95
CA LEU A 59 10.26 4.68 10.01
C LEU A 59 9.69 3.46 10.73
N SER A 60 10.26 3.06 11.88
CA SER A 60 9.77 1.92 12.64
C SER A 60 8.34 2.09 13.16
N LYS A 61 7.99 3.31 13.59
CA LYS A 61 6.63 3.65 14.00
C LYS A 61 5.66 3.57 12.82
N PHE A 62 6.06 4.12 11.68
CA PHE A 62 5.28 4.03 10.45
C PHE A 62 5.03 2.57 10.04
N LEU A 63 6.07 1.72 10.03
CA LEU A 63 5.94 0.30 9.67
C LEU A 63 5.03 -0.48 10.64
N ASN A 64 5.08 -0.17 11.94
CA ASN A 64 4.14 -0.74 12.90
C ASN A 64 2.68 -0.38 12.56
N GLU A 65 2.42 0.88 12.18
CA GLU A 65 1.07 1.31 11.81
C GLU A 65 0.60 0.73 10.47
N GLU A 66 1.46 0.78 9.46
CA GLU A 66 1.20 0.29 8.10
C GLU A 66 0.80 -1.19 8.12
N PHE A 67 1.65 -2.02 8.73
CA PHE A 67 1.44 -3.47 8.83
C PHE A 67 0.55 -3.87 10.01
N GLN A 68 0.11 -2.90 10.82
CA GLN A 68 -0.74 -3.12 12.00
C GLN A 68 -0.13 -4.13 12.99
N ILE A 69 1.18 -4.03 13.22
CA ILE A 69 1.96 -4.89 14.11
C ILE A 69 2.45 -4.11 15.34
N SER A 70 2.93 -4.84 16.35
CA SER A 70 3.42 -4.27 17.60
C SER A 70 4.81 -4.81 17.92
N VAL A 71 5.79 -4.34 17.16
CA VAL A 71 7.22 -4.63 17.33
C VAL A 71 7.86 -3.54 18.20
N THR A 72 8.75 -3.92 19.11
CA THR A 72 9.40 -2.96 20.01
C THR A 72 10.44 -2.12 19.28
N GLU A 73 10.79 -0.98 19.87
CA GLU A 73 11.83 -0.11 19.33
C GLU A 73 13.18 -0.84 19.22
N GLU A 74 13.53 -1.68 20.21
CA GLU A 74 14.77 -2.45 20.23
C GLU A 74 14.83 -3.50 19.11
N GLU A 75 13.73 -4.22 18.87
CA GLU A 75 13.65 -5.17 17.75
C GLU A 75 13.77 -4.44 16.41
N TRP A 76 13.07 -3.32 16.23
CA TRP A 76 13.21 -2.50 15.03
C TRP A 76 14.62 -1.97 14.84
N LYS A 77 15.23 -1.44 15.89
CA LYS A 77 16.61 -0.96 15.86
C LYS A 77 17.57 -2.07 15.44
N SER A 78 17.33 -3.31 15.88
CA SER A 78 18.19 -4.45 15.54
C SER A 78 18.21 -4.80 14.05
N VAL A 79 17.14 -4.49 13.31
CA VAL A 79 17.03 -4.74 11.86
C VAL A 79 17.15 -3.48 11.00
N LEU A 80 17.01 -2.28 11.58
CA LEU A 80 17.17 -1.02 10.85
C LEU A 80 18.55 -0.37 11.06
N THR A 81 19.35 -0.85 12.02
CA THR A 81 20.66 -0.26 12.35
C THR A 81 21.77 -1.32 12.55
N PRO A 82 23.02 -1.02 12.14
CA PRO A 82 23.42 0.10 11.29
C PRO A 82 22.89 -0.07 9.85
N SER A 83 22.41 1.02 9.24
CA SER A 83 21.62 0.98 8.01
C SER A 83 22.41 0.55 6.78
N SER A 84 23.73 0.75 6.78
CA SER A 84 24.64 0.33 5.72
C SER A 84 24.98 -1.17 5.73
N VAL A 85 24.56 -1.91 6.77
CA VAL A 85 24.84 -3.35 6.92
C VAL A 85 23.57 -4.17 6.98
N ARG A 86 22.52 -3.65 7.64
CA ARG A 86 21.23 -4.33 7.70
C ARG A 86 20.53 -4.27 6.36
N THR A 87 19.70 -5.28 6.10
CA THR A 87 19.09 -5.48 4.78
C THR A 87 17.57 -5.53 4.84
N LEU A 88 16.93 -5.33 3.69
CA LEU A 88 15.48 -5.52 3.57
C LEU A 88 15.04 -6.94 3.96
N LYS A 89 15.90 -7.95 3.83
CA LYS A 89 15.61 -9.29 4.34
C LYS A 89 15.28 -9.30 5.83
N ASP A 90 16.11 -8.64 6.65
CA ASP A 90 15.94 -8.59 8.11
C ASP A 90 14.60 -7.93 8.48
N VAL A 91 14.25 -6.84 7.76
CA VAL A 91 12.98 -6.12 7.94
C VAL A 91 11.79 -6.98 7.53
N CYS A 92 11.85 -7.63 6.37
CA CYS A 92 10.78 -8.49 5.87
C CYS A 92 10.54 -9.69 6.79
N GLU A 93 11.60 -10.31 7.30
CA GLU A 93 11.51 -11.41 8.26
C GLU A 93 10.87 -10.96 9.59
N LEU A 94 11.23 -9.78 10.09
CA LEU A 94 10.65 -9.21 11.30
C LEU A 94 9.16 -8.92 11.14
N ILE A 95 8.77 -8.24 10.06
CA ILE A 95 7.35 -7.95 9.78
C ILE A 95 6.57 -9.27 9.63
N SER A 96 7.11 -10.24 8.87
CA SER A 96 6.45 -11.54 8.67
C SER A 96 6.19 -12.26 9.99
N LYS A 97 7.18 -12.28 10.90
CA LYS A 97 7.07 -12.87 12.24
C LYS A 97 5.89 -12.32 13.05
N TYR A 98 5.60 -11.01 12.93
CA TYR A 98 4.54 -10.35 13.68
C TYR A 98 3.22 -10.21 12.92
N SER A 99 3.24 -10.44 11.60
CA SER A 99 2.05 -10.39 10.76
C SER A 99 1.05 -11.47 11.19
N SER A 100 -0.19 -11.06 11.44
CA SER A 100 -1.25 -11.98 11.86
C SER A 100 -1.86 -12.66 10.63
N LYS A 101 -2.00 -13.99 10.66
CA LYS A 101 -2.77 -14.74 9.66
C LYS A 101 -4.24 -14.32 9.68
N GLN A 102 -4.70 -13.55 8.69
CA GLN A 102 -6.11 -13.15 8.56
C GLN A 102 -6.72 -13.61 7.24
N ASN A 103 -7.07 -14.88 7.12
CA ASN A 103 -7.74 -15.35 5.91
C ASN A 103 -9.07 -14.62 5.69
N ILE A 104 -9.26 -14.05 4.49
CA ILE A 104 -10.51 -13.40 4.11
C ILE A 104 -11.44 -14.49 3.60
N GLN A 105 -12.39 -14.86 4.46
CA GLN A 105 -13.42 -15.84 4.17
C GLN A 105 -14.63 -15.18 3.50
N PRO A 106 -15.28 -15.82 2.52
CA PRO A 106 -16.58 -15.37 2.03
C PRO A 106 -17.56 -15.14 3.18
N ILE A 107 -18.35 -14.06 3.08
CA ILE A 107 -19.43 -13.78 4.03
C ILE A 107 -20.78 -14.07 3.39
N LYS A 108 -21.75 -14.46 4.21
CA LYS A 108 -23.10 -14.77 3.74
C LYS A 108 -23.94 -13.51 3.60
N LEU A 109 -24.32 -13.16 2.37
CA LEU A 109 -25.25 -12.06 2.05
C LEU A 109 -26.47 -12.63 1.32
N PHE A 110 -27.66 -12.36 1.83
CA PHE A 110 -28.93 -12.86 1.26
C PHE A 110 -28.94 -14.37 0.97
N GLY A 111 -28.28 -15.16 1.83
CA GLY A 111 -28.18 -16.61 1.68
C GLY A 111 -27.02 -17.11 0.83
N GLN A 112 -26.30 -16.23 0.13
CA GLN A 112 -25.20 -16.58 -0.77
C GLN A 112 -23.82 -16.20 -0.18
N GLU A 113 -22.84 -17.09 -0.36
CA GLU A 113 -21.45 -16.81 0.00
C GLU A 113 -20.84 -15.78 -0.97
N CYS A 114 -20.31 -14.67 -0.44
CA CYS A 114 -19.84 -13.55 -1.23
C CYS A 114 -18.41 -13.13 -0.83
N LEU A 115 -17.42 -13.61 -1.58
CA LEU A 115 -16.01 -13.24 -1.37
C LEU A 115 -15.76 -11.75 -1.64
N SER A 116 -16.36 -11.19 -2.69
CA SER A 116 -16.20 -9.76 -3.01
C SER A 116 -16.69 -8.85 -1.89
N ALA A 117 -17.77 -9.21 -1.20
CA ALA A 117 -18.22 -8.43 -0.05
C ALA A 117 -17.23 -8.54 1.13
N ALA A 118 -16.69 -9.74 1.37
CA ALA A 118 -15.68 -9.93 2.41
C ALA A 118 -14.42 -9.09 2.15
N VAL A 119 -13.88 -9.14 0.92
CA VAL A 119 -12.69 -8.37 0.52
C VAL A 119 -12.94 -6.86 0.61
N PHE A 120 -14.09 -6.38 0.11
CA PHE A 120 -14.46 -4.97 0.20
C PHE A 120 -14.55 -4.49 1.65
N LEU A 121 -15.15 -5.27 2.54
CA LEU A 121 -15.23 -4.93 3.97
C LEU A 121 -13.88 -4.97 4.66
N THR A 122 -13.01 -5.92 4.32
CA THR A 122 -11.63 -5.97 4.83
C THR A 122 -10.84 -4.75 4.39
N LEU A 123 -10.90 -4.38 3.10
CA LEU A 123 -10.25 -3.17 2.60
C LEU A 123 -10.77 -1.91 3.32
N LYS A 124 -12.09 -1.76 3.50
CA LYS A 124 -12.66 -0.65 4.29
C LYS A 124 -12.13 -0.62 5.72
N LYS A 125 -12.00 -1.79 6.37
CA LYS A 125 -11.46 -1.90 7.73
C LYS A 125 -9.99 -1.48 7.79
N TYR A 126 -9.19 -1.87 6.81
CA TYR A 126 -7.77 -1.51 6.70
C TYR A 126 -7.59 -0.01 6.51
N LEU A 127 -8.34 0.58 5.57
CA LEU A 127 -8.35 2.03 5.35
C LEU A 127 -8.80 2.81 6.60
N ALA A 128 -9.85 2.35 7.30
CA ALA A 128 -10.32 2.99 8.53
C ALA A 128 -9.25 2.99 9.65
N LYS A 129 -8.45 1.92 9.75
CA LYS A 129 -7.34 1.86 10.70
C LYS A 129 -6.21 2.84 10.38
N ARG A 130 -6.07 3.24 9.12
CA ARG A 130 -5.21 4.34 8.66
C ARG A 130 -5.92 5.69 8.65
N HIS A 131 -6.99 5.84 9.43
CA HIS A 131 -7.74 7.09 9.60
C HIS A 131 -8.39 7.66 8.31
N VAL A 132 -8.57 6.83 7.28
CA VAL A 132 -9.35 7.19 6.09
C VAL A 132 -10.83 7.22 6.45
N ASP A 133 -11.56 8.25 5.99
CA ASP A 133 -13.00 8.32 6.16
C ASP A 133 -13.71 7.35 5.21
N VAL A 134 -14.14 6.21 5.75
CA VAL A 134 -14.80 5.14 5.00
C VAL A 134 -16.33 5.13 5.11
N SER A 135 -16.92 6.13 5.78
CA SER A 135 -18.36 6.17 6.11
C SER A 135 -19.24 6.07 4.86
N GLU A 136 -18.88 6.80 3.80
CA GLU A 136 -19.63 6.86 2.54
C GLU A 136 -19.09 5.93 1.44
N ILE A 137 -18.03 5.14 1.69
CA ILE A 137 -17.50 4.21 0.68
C ILE A 137 -18.53 3.11 0.40
N ARG A 138 -18.92 3.01 -0.87
CA ARG A 138 -19.77 1.97 -1.45
C ARG A 138 -19.02 1.30 -2.60
N PRO A 139 -19.43 0.10 -3.06
CA PRO A 139 -18.78 -0.55 -4.20
C PRO A 139 -18.76 0.31 -5.47
N SER A 140 -19.75 1.18 -5.67
CA SER A 140 -19.82 2.09 -6.82
C SER A 140 -19.04 3.40 -6.64
N THR A 141 -18.48 3.67 -5.46
CA THR A 141 -17.68 4.87 -5.19
C THR A 141 -16.43 4.87 -6.07
N LEU A 142 -16.09 6.02 -6.63
CA LEU A 142 -14.90 6.17 -7.47
C LEU A 142 -13.63 6.06 -6.62
N VAL A 143 -12.65 5.28 -7.06
CA VAL A 143 -11.38 5.14 -6.31
C VAL A 143 -10.53 6.41 -6.40
N THR A 144 -10.67 7.18 -7.48
CA THR A 144 -9.90 8.40 -7.72
C THR A 144 -10.14 9.46 -6.65
N GLU A 145 -11.38 9.58 -6.16
CA GLU A 145 -11.74 10.51 -5.08
C GLU A 145 -10.96 10.21 -3.79
N TYR A 146 -10.61 8.94 -3.56
CA TYR A 146 -9.83 8.51 -2.40
C TYR A 146 -8.33 8.61 -2.63
N PHE A 147 -7.83 8.30 -3.83
CA PHE A 147 -6.42 8.53 -4.15
C PHE A 147 -6.03 10.02 -4.11
N GLU A 148 -6.94 10.93 -4.48
CA GLU A 148 -6.68 12.36 -4.40
C GLU A 148 -6.53 12.88 -2.96
N LYS A 149 -7.19 12.23 -1.99
CA LYS A 149 -7.23 12.69 -0.58
C LYS A 149 -6.35 11.87 0.35
N TYR A 150 -6.19 10.58 0.07
CA TYR A 150 -5.58 9.56 0.93
C TYR A 150 -4.62 8.68 0.13
N PHE A 151 -3.77 9.30 -0.69
CA PHE A 151 -2.91 8.57 -1.64
C PHE A 151 -2.07 7.50 -0.94
N SER A 152 -1.33 7.89 0.11
CA SER A 152 -0.43 6.99 0.85
C SER A 152 -1.21 5.80 1.41
N GLU A 153 -2.30 6.08 2.14
CA GLU A 153 -3.10 5.05 2.80
C GLU A 153 -3.76 4.11 1.78
N MET A 154 -4.17 4.62 0.62
CA MET A 154 -4.70 3.80 -0.47
C MET A 154 -3.61 2.86 -1.03
N ILE A 155 -2.41 3.37 -1.30
CA ILE A 155 -1.30 2.55 -1.82
C ILE A 155 -0.88 1.48 -0.80
N GLU A 156 -0.62 1.89 0.43
CA GLU A 156 -0.23 1.01 1.54
C GLU A 156 -1.24 -0.14 1.70
N GLN A 157 -2.52 0.17 1.89
CA GLN A 157 -3.50 -0.85 2.23
C GLN A 157 -3.91 -1.70 1.02
N THR A 158 -3.85 -1.17 -0.21
CA THR A 158 -4.13 -1.97 -1.42
C THR A 158 -2.99 -2.91 -1.78
N THR A 159 -1.73 -2.50 -1.58
CA THR A 159 -0.56 -3.38 -1.76
C THR A 159 -0.50 -4.46 -0.67
N ILE A 160 -0.85 -4.15 0.58
CA ILE A 160 -0.94 -5.15 1.66
C ILE A 160 -2.00 -6.21 1.34
N ILE A 161 -3.23 -5.83 1.01
CA ILE A 161 -4.31 -6.80 0.76
C ILE A 161 -4.07 -7.63 -0.53
N SER A 162 -3.24 -7.13 -1.46
CA SER A 162 -2.81 -7.89 -2.65
C SER A 162 -1.56 -8.75 -2.44
N ASN A 163 -0.96 -8.73 -1.24
CA ASN A 163 0.33 -9.34 -0.91
C ASN A 163 1.45 -8.86 -1.86
N GLY A 164 1.45 -7.56 -2.18
CA GLY A 164 2.46 -6.95 -3.06
C GLY A 164 2.29 -7.26 -4.54
N ARG A 165 1.19 -7.92 -4.93
CA ARG A 165 0.89 -8.15 -6.34
C ARG A 165 0.37 -6.88 -7.00
N GLN A 166 0.78 -6.67 -8.25
CA GLN A 166 0.40 -5.52 -9.04
C GLN A 166 -1.12 -5.45 -9.24
N LEU A 167 -1.72 -4.34 -8.78
CA LEU A 167 -3.13 -4.03 -8.99
C LEU A 167 -3.33 -3.06 -10.15
N PHE A 168 -2.47 -2.04 -10.23
CA PHE A 168 -2.60 -0.96 -11.19
C PHE A 168 -1.59 -1.16 -12.31
N ASP A 169 -2.09 -1.33 -13.54
CA ASP A 169 -1.24 -1.33 -14.73
C ASP A 169 -0.76 0.09 -15.06
N GLN A 170 -1.57 1.07 -14.68
CA GLN A 170 -1.26 2.50 -14.80
C GLN A 170 -1.82 3.21 -13.57
N LEU A 171 -0.91 3.79 -12.79
CA LEU A 171 -1.23 4.81 -11.79
C LEU A 171 -0.39 6.02 -12.10
N ALA A 172 -1.01 7.05 -12.68
CA ALA A 172 -0.29 8.24 -13.10
C ALA A 172 -0.99 9.52 -12.63
N PRO A 173 -0.25 10.50 -12.10
CA PRO A 173 -0.79 11.80 -11.81
C PRO A 173 -1.08 12.50 -13.14
N LYS A 174 -2.31 12.97 -13.29
CA LYS A 174 -2.71 13.84 -14.39
C LYS A 174 -3.11 15.18 -13.82
N ARG A 175 -2.54 16.27 -14.34
CA ARG A 175 -2.92 17.62 -13.91
C ARG A 175 -4.40 17.87 -14.20
N LYS A 176 -5.16 18.27 -13.16
CA LYS A 176 -6.58 18.65 -13.26
C LYS A 176 -6.78 19.95 -14.03
N LYS A 177 -5.87 20.91 -13.88
CA LYS A 177 -5.98 22.26 -14.49
C LYS A 177 -4.73 22.61 -15.30
N THR A 178 -4.90 23.10 -16.51
CA THR A 178 -3.84 23.61 -17.40
C THR A 178 -3.97 25.13 -17.58
N GLY A 179 -2.87 25.89 -17.42
CA GLY A 179 -2.85 27.34 -17.64
C GLY A 179 -1.83 28.11 -16.78
N PHE A 180 -1.37 29.26 -17.26
CA PHE A 180 -0.30 30.08 -16.65
C PHE A 180 -0.56 30.45 -15.17
N LEU A 181 -1.79 30.82 -14.83
CA LEU A 181 -2.19 31.17 -13.45
C LEU A 181 -2.11 29.99 -12.48
N ASN A 182 -2.32 28.77 -12.96
CA ASN A 182 -2.18 27.57 -12.13
C ASN A 182 -0.72 27.21 -11.89
N TYR A 183 0.22 27.69 -12.72
CA TYR A 183 1.66 27.45 -12.55
C TYR A 183 2.19 28.14 -11.28
N LEU A 184 1.67 29.34 -10.99
CA LEU A 184 2.06 30.18 -9.85
C LEU A 184 1.54 29.66 -8.50
N ASN A 185 0.53 28.79 -8.50
CA ASN A 185 -0.17 28.39 -7.27
C ASN A 185 0.34 27.04 -6.72
N ILE A 186 1.64 26.97 -6.41
CA ILE A 186 2.43 25.72 -6.21
C ILE A 186 1.88 24.81 -5.10
N LEU A 187 1.11 25.39 -4.18
CA LEU A 187 0.57 24.74 -2.97
C LEU A 187 -0.89 24.28 -3.09
N ASP A 188 -1.53 24.39 -4.27
CA ASP A 188 -2.90 23.93 -4.48
C ASP A 188 -2.96 22.38 -4.46
N LYS A 189 -3.61 21.81 -3.43
CA LYS A 189 -3.76 20.36 -3.24
C LYS A 189 -4.68 19.71 -4.28
N ASP A 190 -5.45 20.49 -5.04
CA ASP A 190 -6.41 20.00 -6.05
C ASP A 190 -5.84 20.01 -7.49
N ARG A 191 -4.50 19.92 -7.61
CA ARG A 191 -3.77 20.03 -8.87
C ARG A 191 -3.75 18.76 -9.71
N TYR A 192 -3.91 17.60 -9.08
CA TYR A 192 -3.73 16.30 -9.73
C TYR A 192 -4.97 15.43 -9.52
N MET A 193 -5.36 14.72 -10.57
CA MET A 193 -6.22 13.55 -10.52
C MET A 193 -5.35 12.32 -10.82
N PHE A 194 -5.68 11.18 -10.24
CA PHE A 194 -4.97 9.94 -10.55
C PHE A 194 -5.72 9.17 -11.62
N LEU A 195 -5.02 8.78 -12.69
CA LEU A 195 -5.52 7.81 -13.66
C LEU A 195 -5.26 6.42 -13.09
N THR A 196 -6.31 5.63 -12.91
CA THR A 196 -6.27 4.28 -12.32
C THR A 196 -6.56 3.17 -13.35
N GLY A 197 -6.47 3.50 -14.64
CA GLY A 197 -6.74 2.57 -15.75
C GLY A 197 -8.17 2.02 -15.72
N ASP A 198 -8.28 0.69 -15.71
CA ASP A 198 -9.57 -0.02 -15.69
C ASP A 198 -10.22 -0.05 -14.30
N ILE A 199 -9.49 0.27 -13.24
CA ILE A 199 -10.00 0.29 -11.87
C ILE A 199 -10.67 1.64 -11.61
N LYS A 200 -11.99 1.74 -11.83
CA LYS A 200 -12.72 3.01 -11.68
C LYS A 200 -13.40 3.12 -10.32
N THR A 201 -13.91 2.01 -9.81
CA THR A 201 -14.69 1.96 -8.56
C THR A 201 -14.10 0.99 -7.54
N PHE A 202 -14.52 1.09 -6.28
CA PHE A 202 -14.10 0.14 -5.25
C PHE A 202 -14.53 -1.30 -5.57
N ARG A 203 -15.59 -1.51 -6.36
CA ARG A 203 -15.96 -2.83 -6.90
C ARG A 203 -14.88 -3.36 -7.83
N ASP A 204 -14.39 -2.55 -8.77
CA ASP A 204 -13.36 -2.96 -9.72
C ASP A 204 -12.06 -3.31 -8.97
N LEU A 205 -11.68 -2.47 -8.00
CA LEU A 205 -10.52 -2.71 -7.14
C LEU A 205 -10.66 -4.01 -6.35
N THR A 206 -11.82 -4.26 -5.75
CA THR A 206 -12.12 -5.50 -5.02
C THR A 206 -12.00 -6.73 -5.92
N LEU A 207 -12.54 -6.66 -7.14
CA LEU A 207 -12.46 -7.76 -8.09
C LEU A 207 -11.01 -8.01 -8.54
N LYS A 208 -10.23 -6.95 -8.75
CA LYS A 208 -8.80 -7.08 -9.08
C LYS A 208 -8.00 -7.70 -7.94
N ILE A 209 -8.25 -7.28 -6.68
CA ILE A 209 -7.63 -7.91 -5.49
C ILE A 209 -7.93 -9.41 -5.45
N ILE A 210 -9.17 -9.82 -5.75
CA ILE A 210 -9.53 -11.23 -5.81
C ILE A 210 -8.82 -11.95 -6.97
N GLU A 211 -8.72 -11.31 -8.14
CA GLU A 211 -8.06 -11.87 -9.31
C GLU A 211 -6.59 -12.17 -9.04
N VAL A 212 -5.85 -11.20 -8.50
CA VAL A 212 -4.40 -11.35 -8.29
C VAL A 212 -4.06 -12.31 -7.15
N ASN A 213 -4.96 -12.50 -6.18
CA ASN A 213 -4.76 -13.40 -5.04
C ASN A 213 -5.17 -14.87 -5.30
N LYS A 214 -5.64 -15.21 -6.51
CA LYS A 214 -5.93 -16.61 -6.91
C LYS A 214 -4.66 -17.35 -7.29
#